data_AF-A0A0G0XH79-F1
#
_entry.id   AF-A0A0G0XH79-F1
#
_cell.length_a   1.000
_cell.length_b   1.000
_cell.length_c   1.000
_cell.angle_alpha   90.00
_cell.angle_beta   90.00
_cell.angle_gamma   90.00
#
_symmetry.space_group_name_H-M   'P 1'
#
loop_
_entity.id
_entity.type
_entity.pdbx_description
1 polymer ?
#
loop_
_entity_poly.entity_id
_entity_poly.type
_entity_poly.pdbx_seq_one_letter_code
_entity_poly.pdbx_strand_id
1 'polypeptide(L)'
;MEIKSQSNYIRITPRKARLVASAVRHLPLERALITLERLPKRAAFFIKKTIESGIANAENNAKLSKDRLYIKQLTVDEGPRFKRWRAASRGTAHQYQKQTSHITVILDEMKESKAKIKNEKPARIATQSVAGGLKVEKITPKEEPKKGEKKIVEVKKGYREKIGMESKQRMKSNQYQKKATVTRKVIGGK
;
A
#
# COMPACT_ATOMS: atom_id res chain seq x y z
N MET A 1 -24.66 -3.24 -12.73
CA MET A 1 -25.70 -3.74 -11.79
C MET A 1 -25.09 -3.64 -10.40
N GLU A 2 -25.81 -3.09 -9.42
CA GLU A 2 -25.22 -2.78 -8.12
C GLU A 2 -25.40 -3.92 -7.13
N ILE A 3 -24.30 -4.36 -6.52
CA ILE A 3 -24.29 -5.33 -5.43
C ILE A 3 -23.92 -4.62 -4.14
N LYS A 4 -24.81 -4.68 -3.17
CA LYS A 4 -24.63 -4.07 -1.85
C LYS A 4 -24.15 -5.11 -0.83
N SER A 5 -23.16 -4.74 -0.03
CA SER A 5 -22.67 -5.51 1.12
C SER A 5 -22.54 -4.58 2.33
N GLN A 6 -22.95 -5.06 3.51
CA GLN A 6 -22.91 -4.27 4.73
C GLN A 6 -22.34 -5.06 5.90
N SER A 7 -21.63 -4.37 6.78
CA SER A 7 -21.20 -4.91 8.06
C SER A 7 -21.51 -3.91 9.16
N ASN A 8 -22.38 -4.33 10.08
CA ASN A 8 -22.99 -3.45 11.07
C ASN A 8 -22.37 -3.60 12.46
N TYR A 9 -22.42 -2.53 13.25
CA TYR A 9 -22.00 -2.50 14.66
C TYR A 9 -20.52 -2.88 14.89
N ILE A 10 -19.65 -2.53 13.95
CA ILE A 10 -18.22 -2.79 14.07
C ILE A 10 -17.63 -1.89 15.16
N ARG A 11 -16.92 -2.47 16.12
CA ARG A 11 -16.25 -1.75 17.23
C ARG A 11 -14.96 -1.03 16.79
N ILE A 12 -15.10 -0.13 15.82
CA ILE A 12 -14.07 0.79 15.34
C ILE A 12 -14.67 2.19 15.22
N THR A 13 -13.86 3.19 15.57
CA THR A 13 -14.18 4.61 15.36
C THR A 13 -14.34 4.91 13.86
N PRO A 14 -15.46 5.51 13.42
CA PRO A 14 -15.71 5.82 12.01
C PRO A 14 -14.55 6.55 11.32
N ARG A 15 -13.91 7.52 11.98
CA ARG A 15 -12.74 8.25 11.46
C ARG A 15 -11.59 7.32 11.02
N LYS A 16 -11.29 6.27 11.80
CA LYS A 16 -10.18 5.34 11.48
C LYS A 16 -10.54 4.43 10.31
N ALA A 17 -11.80 4.03 10.20
CA ALA A 17 -12.28 3.26 9.06
C ALA A 17 -12.40 4.10 7.79
N ARG A 18 -12.82 5.36 7.89
CA ARG A 18 -12.87 6.32 6.77
C ARG A 18 -11.50 6.56 6.12
N LEU A 19 -10.44 6.60 6.92
CA LEU A 19 -9.07 6.73 6.42
C LEU A 19 -8.72 5.57 5.47
N VAL A 20 -9.02 4.34 5.87
CA VAL A 20 -8.78 3.16 5.01
C VAL A 20 -9.74 3.16 3.82
N ALA A 21 -11.02 3.46 4.04
CA ALA A 21 -12.04 3.55 3.00
C ALA A 21 -11.64 4.50 1.86
N SER A 22 -11.07 5.66 2.20
CA SER A 22 -10.62 6.64 1.21
C SER A 22 -9.51 6.13 0.31
N ALA A 23 -8.65 5.22 0.80
CA ALA A 23 -7.53 4.68 0.04
C ALA A 23 -7.95 3.62 -0.99
N VAL A 24 -9.10 2.96 -0.79
CA VAL A 24 -9.58 1.86 -1.64
C VAL A 24 -10.81 2.20 -2.47
N ARG A 25 -11.41 3.39 -2.28
CA ARG A 25 -12.56 3.82 -3.06
C ARG A 25 -12.19 3.96 -4.54
N HIS A 26 -13.07 3.52 -5.44
CA HIS A 26 -12.89 3.57 -6.89
C HIS A 26 -11.74 2.71 -7.45
N LEU A 27 -11.14 1.82 -6.64
CA LEU A 27 -10.16 0.86 -7.15
C LEU A 27 -10.85 -0.37 -7.76
N PRO A 28 -10.21 -1.01 -8.76
CA PRO A 28 -10.53 -2.37 -9.16
C PRO A 28 -10.40 -3.32 -7.97
N LEU A 29 -11.25 -4.34 -7.94
CA LEU A 29 -11.39 -5.25 -6.81
C LEU A 29 -10.06 -5.95 -6.42
N GLU A 30 -9.33 -6.44 -7.41
CA GLU A 30 -8.03 -7.11 -7.21
C GLU A 30 -7.01 -6.18 -6.53
N ARG A 31 -6.87 -4.96 -7.05
CA ARG A 31 -5.97 -3.94 -6.47
C ARG A 31 -6.41 -3.55 -5.06
N ALA A 32 -7.71 -3.48 -4.81
CA ALA A 32 -8.24 -3.14 -3.49
C ALA A 32 -7.91 -4.22 -2.45
N LEU A 33 -8.06 -5.50 -2.79
CA LEU A 33 -7.71 -6.62 -1.90
C LEU A 33 -6.23 -6.63 -1.53
N ILE A 34 -5.34 -6.48 -2.52
CA ILE A 34 -3.88 -6.42 -2.31
C ILE A 34 -3.50 -5.20 -1.45
N THR A 35 -4.19 -4.08 -1.62
CA THR A 35 -3.94 -2.87 -0.83
C THR A 35 -4.39 -3.06 0.61
N LEU A 36 -5.56 -3.63 0.84
CA LEU A 36 -6.10 -3.89 2.17
C LEU A 36 -5.28 -4.90 2.96
N GLU A 37 -4.72 -5.91 2.30
CA GLU A 37 -3.87 -6.92 2.93
C GLU A 37 -2.56 -6.34 3.46
N ARG A 38 -1.99 -5.35 2.76
CA ARG A 38 -0.71 -4.73 3.14
C ARG A 38 -0.84 -3.53 4.08
N LEU A 39 -2.06 -3.02 4.27
CA LEU A 39 -2.28 -1.83 5.10
C LEU A 39 -2.13 -2.17 6.59
N PRO A 40 -1.23 -1.50 7.36
CA PRO A 40 -1.02 -1.76 8.78
C PRO A 40 -2.10 -1.06 9.65
N LYS A 41 -3.37 -1.21 9.29
CA LYS A 41 -4.52 -0.61 9.99
C LYS A 41 -5.55 -1.69 10.29
N ARG A 42 -5.98 -1.79 11.55
CA ARG A 42 -7.02 -2.74 11.98
C ARG A 42 -8.33 -2.62 11.19
N ALA A 43 -8.67 -1.42 10.72
CA ALA A 43 -9.87 -1.21 9.90
C ALA A 43 -9.82 -1.94 8.55
N ALA A 44 -8.62 -2.21 8.01
CA ALA A 44 -8.45 -2.92 6.74
C ALA A 44 -9.02 -4.34 6.81
N PHE A 45 -8.86 -5.03 7.95
CA PHE A 45 -9.43 -6.35 8.16
C PHE A 45 -10.95 -6.37 8.00
N PHE A 46 -11.65 -5.42 8.62
CA PHE A 46 -13.12 -5.36 8.53
C PHE A 46 -13.59 -5.01 7.13
N ILE A 47 -12.94 -4.05 6.48
CA ILE A 47 -13.27 -3.65 5.11
C ILE A 47 -13.03 -4.80 4.12
N LYS A 48 -11.90 -5.52 4.25
CA LYS A 48 -11.58 -6.71 3.45
C LYS A 48 -12.70 -7.75 3.56
N LYS A 49 -13.11 -8.07 4.80
CA LYS A 49 -14.21 -9.02 5.04
C LYS A 49 -15.54 -8.59 4.41
N THR A 50 -15.89 -7.30 4.50
CA THR A 50 -17.12 -6.79 3.88
C THR A 50 -17.07 -6.87 2.34
N ILE A 51 -15.90 -6.60 1.75
CA ILE A 51 -15.69 -6.75 0.30
C ILE A 51 -15.79 -8.22 -0.11
N GLU A 52 -15.14 -9.13 0.60
CA GLU A 52 -15.20 -10.58 0.34
C GLU A 52 -16.65 -11.11 0.38
N SER A 53 -17.45 -10.65 1.33
CA SER A 53 -18.89 -10.96 1.36
C SER A 53 -19.63 -10.39 0.15
N GLY A 54 -19.27 -9.19 -0.31
CA GLY A 54 -19.85 -8.60 -1.53
C GLY A 54 -19.50 -9.38 -2.80
N ILE A 55 -18.26 -9.90 -2.87
CA ILE A 55 -17.81 -10.78 -3.95
C ILE A 55 -18.65 -12.06 -3.97
N ALA A 56 -18.80 -12.71 -2.82
CA ALA A 56 -19.61 -13.93 -2.73
C ALA A 56 -21.07 -13.70 -3.15
N ASN A 57 -21.64 -12.54 -2.80
CA ASN A 57 -22.98 -12.16 -3.24
C ASN A 57 -23.05 -11.94 -4.76
N ALA A 58 -22.02 -11.32 -5.36
CA ALA A 58 -21.94 -11.10 -6.80
C ALA A 58 -21.80 -12.43 -7.57
N GLU A 59 -21.02 -13.38 -7.06
CA GLU A 59 -20.85 -14.71 -7.66
C GLU A 59 -22.14 -15.53 -7.58
N ASN A 60 -22.74 -15.63 -6.38
CA ASN A 60 -23.87 -16.52 -6.15
C ASN A 60 -25.19 -15.99 -6.73
N ASN A 61 -25.46 -14.69 -6.56
CA ASN A 61 -26.77 -14.13 -6.93
C ASN A 61 -26.75 -13.51 -8.32
N ALA A 62 -25.64 -12.90 -8.74
CA ALA A 62 -25.53 -12.19 -10.02
C ALA A 62 -24.70 -12.93 -11.07
N LYS A 63 -24.05 -14.06 -10.72
CA LYS A 63 -23.16 -14.85 -11.60
C LYS A 63 -22.07 -14.00 -12.29
N LEU A 64 -21.61 -12.95 -11.60
CA LEU A 64 -20.58 -12.05 -12.09
C LEU A 64 -19.19 -12.57 -11.69
N SER A 65 -18.21 -12.42 -12.58
CA SER A 65 -16.80 -12.72 -12.27
C SER A 65 -16.15 -11.59 -11.47
N LYS A 66 -15.22 -11.94 -10.58
CA LYS A 66 -14.46 -11.01 -9.72
C LYS A 66 -13.69 -9.98 -10.54
N ASP A 67 -13.18 -10.37 -11.70
CA ASP A 67 -12.23 -9.57 -12.49
C ASP A 67 -12.87 -8.33 -13.10
N ARG A 68 -14.20 -8.35 -13.28
CA ARG A 68 -14.96 -7.25 -13.88
C ARG A 68 -15.55 -6.29 -12.84
N LEU A 69 -15.38 -6.58 -11.55
CA LEU A 69 -15.96 -5.79 -10.48
C LEU A 69 -15.00 -4.68 -10.03
N TYR A 70 -15.58 -3.54 -9.67
CA TYR A 70 -14.87 -2.46 -9.01
C TYR A 70 -15.69 -1.89 -7.86
N ILE A 71 -15.01 -1.22 -6.93
CA ILE A 71 -15.65 -0.57 -5.78
C ILE A 71 -16.25 0.76 -6.24
N LYS A 72 -17.55 0.78 -6.53
CA LYS A 72 -18.26 2.00 -6.91
C LYS A 72 -18.32 2.98 -5.76
N GLN A 73 -18.76 2.52 -4.59
CA GLN A 73 -18.90 3.35 -3.41
C GLN A 73 -18.55 2.56 -2.15
N LEU A 74 -17.84 3.24 -1.24
CA LEU A 74 -17.49 2.69 0.07
C LEU A 74 -17.70 3.78 1.12
N THR A 75 -18.75 3.60 1.91
CA THR A 75 -19.17 4.53 2.97
C THR A 75 -19.02 3.89 4.33
N VAL A 76 -18.72 4.75 5.30
CA VAL A 76 -18.57 4.36 6.71
C VAL A 76 -19.39 5.34 7.54
N ASP A 77 -20.51 4.85 8.01
CA ASP A 77 -21.47 5.60 8.81
C ASP A 77 -21.21 5.37 10.29
N GLU A 78 -21.67 6.32 11.10
CA GLU A 78 -21.55 6.22 12.55
C GLU A 78 -22.62 5.27 13.09
N GLY A 79 -22.23 4.40 14.01
CA GLY A 79 -23.16 3.55 14.74
C GLY A 79 -23.42 4.06 16.16
N PRO A 80 -24.16 3.28 16.98
CA PRO A 80 -24.40 3.60 18.38
C PRO A 80 -23.10 3.88 19.15
N ARG A 81 -23.15 4.92 19.99
CA ARG A 81 -22.03 5.34 20.84
C ARG A 81 -22.29 4.92 22.28
N PHE A 82 -21.38 4.15 22.84
CA PHE A 82 -21.46 3.72 24.24
C PHE A 82 -20.79 4.76 25.15
N LYS A 83 -21.55 5.32 26.09
CA LYS A 83 -21.05 6.26 27.12
C LYS A 83 -20.25 5.49 28.19
N ARG A 84 -19.07 5.98 28.55
CA ARG A 84 -18.18 5.42 29.58
C ARG A 84 -17.57 6.56 30.39
N TRP A 85 -17.11 6.25 31.60
CA TRP A 85 -16.53 7.22 32.52
C TRP A 85 -15.12 6.79 32.91
N ARG A 86 -14.24 7.76 33.17
CA ARG A 86 -12.93 7.54 33.78
C ARG A 86 -12.79 8.51 34.95
N ALA A 87 -12.34 8.00 36.09
CA ALA A 87 -12.02 8.85 37.23
C ALA A 87 -10.94 9.87 36.85
N ALA A 88 -11.08 11.09 37.37
CA ALA A 88 -10.17 12.21 37.16
C ALA A 88 -9.85 12.90 38.50
N SER A 89 -9.02 13.94 38.48
CA SER A 89 -8.57 14.63 39.69
C SER A 89 -9.71 15.28 40.47
N ARG A 90 -9.53 15.45 41.79
CA ARG A 90 -10.47 16.18 42.68
C ARG A 90 -11.90 15.63 42.68
N GLY A 91 -12.05 14.29 42.65
CA GLY A 91 -13.37 13.64 42.70
C GLY A 91 -14.23 13.80 41.44
N THR A 92 -13.63 14.25 40.33
CA THR A 92 -14.34 14.44 39.06
C THR A 92 -14.29 13.19 38.18
N ALA A 93 -15.19 13.11 37.19
CA ALA A 93 -15.22 12.03 36.20
C ALA A 93 -15.30 12.59 34.79
N HIS A 94 -14.39 12.15 33.90
CA HIS A 94 -14.44 12.49 32.48
C HIS A 94 -15.20 11.43 31.70
N GLN A 95 -16.13 11.88 30.86
CA GLN A 95 -16.85 11.00 29.96
C GLN A 95 -16.01 10.72 28.70
N TYR A 96 -15.98 9.47 28.26
CA TYR A 96 -15.50 9.11 26.93
C TYR A 96 -16.48 8.16 26.24
N GLN A 97 -16.44 8.13 24.91
CA GLN A 97 -17.37 7.33 24.11
C GLN A 97 -16.63 6.19 23.40
N LYS A 98 -17.15 4.97 23.49
CA LYS A 98 -16.76 3.88 22.59
C LYS A 98 -17.72 3.88 21.41
N GLN A 99 -17.20 4.30 20.27
CA GLN A 99 -17.99 4.42 19.04
C GLN A 99 -18.00 3.10 18.27
N THR A 100 -19.09 2.86 17.55
CA THR A 100 -19.19 1.81 16.53
C THR A 100 -19.36 2.42 15.16
N SER A 101 -19.22 1.61 14.12
CA SER A 101 -19.39 2.02 12.72
C SER A 101 -20.16 0.98 11.92
N HIS A 102 -20.82 1.45 10.88
CA HIS A 102 -21.47 0.65 9.85
C HIS A 102 -20.71 0.84 8.55
N ILE A 103 -20.23 -0.24 7.94
CA ILE A 103 -19.50 -0.20 6.67
C ILE A 103 -20.46 -0.66 5.58
N THR A 104 -20.61 0.16 4.54
CA THR A 104 -21.40 -0.18 3.34
C THR A 104 -20.47 -0.14 2.14
N VAL A 105 -20.47 -1.24 1.38
CA VAL A 105 -19.74 -1.40 0.12
C VAL A 105 -20.77 -1.60 -0.98
N ILE A 106 -20.62 -0.86 -2.07
CA ILE A 106 -21.37 -1.04 -3.31
C ILE A 106 -20.37 -1.40 -4.39
N LEU A 107 -20.53 -2.60 -4.95
CA LEU A 107 -19.78 -3.10 -6.09
C LEU A 107 -20.61 -2.91 -7.34
N ASP A 108 -19.96 -2.57 -8.45
CA ASP A 108 -20.59 -2.48 -9.76
C ASP A 108 -19.68 -3.12 -10.80
N GLU A 109 -20.24 -3.45 -11.95
CA GLU A 109 -19.51 -4.02 -13.07
C GLU A 109 -18.91 -2.92 -13.92
N MET A 110 -17.64 -3.07 -14.29
CA MET A 110 -16.96 -2.15 -15.19
C MET A 110 -17.54 -2.33 -16.59
N LYS A 111 -18.45 -1.44 -16.99
CA LYS A 111 -18.90 -1.38 -18.38
C LYS A 111 -17.73 -0.95 -19.23
N GLU A 112 -17.26 -1.81 -20.13
CA GLU A 112 -16.34 -1.40 -21.19
C GLU A 112 -17.04 -0.35 -22.05
N SER A 113 -16.79 0.92 -21.74
CA SER A 113 -17.14 1.99 -22.67
C SER A 113 -16.29 1.76 -23.93
N LYS A 114 -16.96 1.61 -25.07
CA LYS A 114 -16.35 1.55 -26.40
C LYS A 114 -15.75 2.93 -26.77
N ALA A 115 -14.87 3.47 -25.94
CA ALA A 115 -14.06 4.61 -26.28
C ALA A 115 -12.83 4.07 -27.00
N LYS A 116 -12.90 4.00 -28.33
CA LYS A 116 -11.73 3.87 -29.21
C LYS A 116 -10.75 4.98 -28.83
N ILE A 117 -9.72 4.66 -28.06
CA ILE A 117 -8.54 5.51 -27.97
C ILE A 117 -7.85 5.35 -29.33
N LYS A 118 -8.10 6.30 -30.24
CA LYS A 118 -7.18 6.59 -31.32
C LYS A 118 -5.89 7.04 -30.64
N ASN A 119 -4.94 6.11 -30.51
CA ASN A 119 -3.56 6.44 -30.15
C ASN A 119 -2.95 7.22 -31.32
N GLU A 120 -3.30 8.50 -31.45
CA GLU A 120 -2.50 9.43 -32.22
C GLU A 120 -1.20 9.62 -31.44
N LYS A 121 -0.12 9.10 -32.01
CA LYS A 121 1.25 9.17 -31.48
C LYS A 121 1.55 10.63 -31.12
N PRO A 122 2.01 10.96 -29.90
CA PRO A 122 2.53 12.29 -29.66
C PRO A 122 3.75 12.49 -30.56
N ALA A 123 3.64 13.47 -31.45
CA ALA A 123 4.72 13.95 -32.28
C ALA A 123 5.92 14.28 -31.37
N ARG A 124 7.08 13.72 -31.74
CA ARG A 124 8.36 13.98 -31.09
C ARG A 124 8.58 15.49 -31.03
N ILE A 125 8.83 16.03 -29.85
CA ILE A 125 9.45 17.34 -29.69
C ILE A 125 10.79 17.27 -30.41
N ALA A 126 10.90 18.00 -31.51
CA ALA A 126 12.12 18.14 -32.28
C ALA A 126 13.10 18.97 -31.45
N THR A 127 13.98 18.31 -30.70
CA THR A 127 15.23 18.92 -30.26
C THR A 127 16.21 18.88 -31.42
N GLN A 128 16.57 20.08 -31.87
CA GLN A 128 17.47 20.36 -32.98
C GLN A 128 18.88 19.79 -32.75
N SER A 129 19.39 19.16 -33.81
CA SER A 129 20.80 19.13 -34.28
C SER A 129 21.93 19.47 -33.30
N VAL A 130 22.79 18.47 -33.04
CA VAL A 130 24.26 18.66 -33.07
C VAL A 130 24.89 17.47 -33.77
N ALA A 131 25.89 17.77 -34.58
CA ALA A 131 26.63 16.95 -35.52
C ALA A 131 27.18 15.62 -34.99
N GLY A 132 27.34 14.66 -35.90
CA GLY A 132 28.16 13.46 -35.71
C GLY A 132 27.61 12.26 -36.45
N GLY A 133 27.86 12.16 -37.76
CA GLY A 133 27.44 11.02 -38.57
C GLY A 133 28.25 9.75 -38.33
N LEU A 134 27.66 8.59 -38.68
CA LEU A 134 28.26 7.54 -39.52
C LEU A 134 27.26 6.38 -39.76
N LYS A 135 26.85 6.28 -41.02
CA LYS A 135 26.53 5.12 -41.91
C LYS A 135 25.67 3.93 -41.45
N VAL A 136 24.88 3.50 -42.44
CA VAL A 136 23.86 2.44 -42.50
C VAL A 136 24.51 1.09 -42.83
N GLU A 137 23.97 -0.02 -42.28
CA GLU A 137 23.92 -1.32 -42.97
C GLU A 137 22.78 -2.20 -42.41
N LYS A 138 21.99 -2.82 -43.29
CA LYS A 138 20.89 -3.76 -43.00
C LYS A 138 21.40 -5.20 -43.08
N ILE A 139 21.03 -6.07 -42.14
CA ILE A 139 20.73 -7.53 -42.30
C ILE A 139 19.95 -8.03 -41.05
N THR A 140 18.85 -8.76 -41.27
CA THR A 140 18.10 -9.61 -40.29
C THR A 140 18.40 -11.10 -40.57
N PRO A 141 18.08 -12.11 -39.72
CA PRO A 141 17.88 -12.21 -38.26
C PRO A 141 18.60 -13.43 -37.59
N LYS A 142 18.89 -13.41 -36.28
CA LYS A 142 19.14 -14.63 -35.45
C LYS A 142 19.00 -14.37 -33.94
N GLU A 143 18.43 -15.32 -33.21
CA GLU A 143 17.96 -15.25 -31.80
C GLU A 143 19.06 -15.36 -30.70
N GLU A 144 18.64 -15.08 -29.46
CA GLU A 144 19.26 -15.26 -28.11
C GLU A 144 19.87 -14.01 -27.37
N PRO A 145 19.94 -13.96 -26.01
CA PRO A 145 18.86 -13.64 -25.08
C PRO A 145 19.10 -12.35 -24.22
N LYS A 146 18.10 -12.03 -23.38
CA LYS A 146 17.80 -10.81 -22.59
C LYS A 146 18.98 -10.05 -21.92
N LYS A 147 19.26 -8.83 -22.39
CA LYS A 147 20.15 -7.82 -21.74
C LYS A 147 19.61 -7.20 -20.42
N GLY A 148 18.36 -7.51 -20.03
CA GLY A 148 17.69 -6.88 -18.88
C GLY A 148 18.02 -7.48 -17.51
N GLU A 149 18.40 -8.76 -17.43
CA GLU A 149 18.58 -9.46 -16.15
C GLU A 149 19.95 -9.16 -15.51
N LYS A 150 20.99 -8.92 -16.32
CA LYS A 150 22.35 -8.65 -15.81
C LYS A 150 22.44 -7.36 -14.99
N LYS A 151 21.71 -6.30 -15.38
CA LYS A 151 21.70 -5.02 -14.65
C LYS A 151 21.04 -5.09 -13.26
N ILE A 152 20.03 -5.94 -13.07
CA ILE A 152 19.31 -6.04 -11.78
C ILE A 152 20.14 -6.86 -10.77
N VAL A 153 20.87 -7.87 -11.25
CA VAL A 153 21.77 -8.69 -10.40
C VAL A 153 22.99 -7.89 -9.93
N GLU A 154 23.54 -7.04 -10.81
CA GLU A 154 24.73 -6.23 -10.52
C GLU A 154 24.45 -5.09 -9.51
N VAL A 155 23.28 -4.45 -9.61
CA VAL A 155 22.84 -3.43 -8.64
C VAL A 155 22.58 -4.05 -7.27
N LYS A 156 21.96 -5.23 -7.18
CA LYS A 156 21.71 -5.90 -5.88
C LYS A 156 22.99 -6.37 -5.17
N LYS A 157 24.05 -6.70 -5.92
CA LYS A 157 25.34 -7.12 -5.35
C LYS A 157 26.08 -5.94 -4.69
N GLY A 158 26.10 -4.78 -5.35
CA GLY A 158 26.73 -3.56 -4.83
C GLY A 158 26.04 -2.95 -3.60
N TYR A 159 24.71 -3.09 -3.45
CA TYR A 159 23.99 -2.65 -2.26
C TYR A 159 24.22 -3.57 -1.04
N ARG A 160 24.44 -4.87 -1.26
CA ARG A 160 24.74 -5.84 -0.17
C ARG A 160 26.13 -5.65 0.41
N GLU A 161 27.10 -5.22 -0.40
CA GLU A 161 28.46 -4.93 0.03
C GLU A 161 28.58 -3.61 0.82
N LYS A 162 27.84 -2.55 0.41
CA LYS A 162 27.81 -1.27 1.15
C LYS A 162 27.23 -1.39 2.57
N ILE A 163 26.12 -2.14 2.74
CA ILE A 163 25.51 -2.38 4.07
C ILE A 163 26.44 -3.22 4.97
N GLY A 164 27.22 -4.13 4.38
CA GLY A 164 28.22 -4.95 5.08
C GLY A 164 29.47 -4.18 5.51
N MET A 165 29.85 -3.11 4.80
CA MET A 165 31.00 -2.27 5.15
C MET A 165 30.67 -1.24 6.24
N GLU A 166 29.50 -0.61 6.20
CA GLU A 166 29.03 0.33 7.23
C GLU A 166 28.86 -0.36 8.60
N SER A 167 28.36 -1.60 8.62
CA SER A 167 28.20 -2.38 9.85
C SER A 167 29.55 -2.79 10.47
N LYS A 168 30.57 -3.12 9.66
CA LYS A 168 31.93 -3.42 10.15
C LYS A 168 32.64 -2.17 10.69
N GLN A 169 32.45 -0.99 10.09
CA GLN A 169 33.00 0.28 10.60
C GLN A 169 32.32 0.71 11.91
N ARG A 170 31.00 0.49 12.05
CA ARG A 170 30.26 0.74 13.30
C ARG A 170 30.68 -0.19 14.45
N MET A 171 30.98 -1.45 14.15
CA MET A 171 31.46 -2.40 15.16
C MET A 171 32.88 -2.07 15.62
N LYS A 172 33.78 -1.68 14.71
CA LYS A 172 35.16 -1.25 15.06
C LYS A 172 35.18 0.03 15.91
N SER A 173 34.36 1.03 15.59
CA SER A 173 34.28 2.29 16.36
C SER A 173 33.72 2.09 17.78
N ASN A 174 32.69 1.25 17.96
CA ASN A 174 32.16 0.91 19.28
C ASN A 174 33.13 0.07 20.13
N GLN A 175 33.97 -0.76 19.51
CA GLN A 175 35.00 -1.53 20.21
C GLN A 175 36.11 -0.61 20.76
N TYR A 176 36.45 0.46 20.05
CA TYR A 176 37.40 1.49 20.49
C TYR A 176 36.85 2.34 21.65
N GLN A 177 35.57 2.75 21.61
CA GLN A 177 34.98 3.50 22.73
C GLN A 177 34.85 2.67 24.00
N LYS A 178 34.50 1.38 23.91
CA LYS A 178 34.44 0.49 25.08
C LYS A 178 35.80 0.25 25.72
N LYS A 179 36.89 0.12 24.93
CA LYS A 179 38.27 0.00 25.48
C LYS A 179 38.76 1.29 26.15
N ALA A 180 38.38 2.46 25.62
CA ALA A 180 38.71 3.77 26.22
C ALA A 180 37.97 4.03 27.56
N THR A 181 36.71 3.58 27.68
CA THR A 181 35.96 3.73 28.93
C THR A 181 36.47 2.79 30.03
N VAL A 182 36.88 1.56 29.67
CA VAL A 182 37.45 0.59 30.63
C VAL A 182 38.80 1.08 31.17
N THR A 183 39.66 1.65 30.33
CA THR A 183 40.97 2.18 30.76
C THR A 183 40.84 3.45 31.61
N ARG A 184 39.88 4.34 31.34
CA ARG A 184 39.58 5.47 32.25
C ARG A 184 39.04 5.04 33.62
N LYS A 185 38.29 3.94 33.69
CA LYS A 185 37.75 3.39 34.94
C LYS A 185 38.82 2.71 35.81
N VAL A 186 39.93 2.28 35.22
CA VAL A 186 41.09 1.70 35.95
C VAL A 186 42.05 2.78 36.46
N ILE A 187 42.16 3.93 35.77
CA ILE A 187 43.06 5.03 36.18
C ILE A 187 42.38 6.02 37.14
N GLY A 188 41.04 6.11 37.11
CA GLY A 188 40.25 6.98 38.00
C GLY A 188 39.69 6.31 39.26
N GLY A 189 40.20 5.14 39.65
CA GLY A 189 39.80 4.45 40.88
C GLY A 189 40.60 4.94 42.09
N LYS A 190 40.13 6.02 42.71
CA LYS A 190 40.31 6.33 44.13
C LYS A 190 38.93 6.55 44.74
#